data_AF-A0A7V9J7G9-F1
#
_entry.id   AF-A0A7V9J7G9-F1
#
_cell.length_a   1.000
_cell.length_b   1.000
_cell.length_c   1.000
_cell.angle_alpha   90.00
_cell.angle_beta   90.00
_cell.angle_gamma   90.00
#
_symmetry.space_group_name_H-M   'P 1'
#
loop_
_entity.id
_entity.type
_entity.pdbx_description
1 polymer ?
#
loop_
_entity_poly.entity_id
_entity_poly.type
_entity_poly.pdbx_seq_one_letter_code
_entity_poly.pdbx_strand_id
1 'polypeptide(L)'
;FFAGGGPALARLTAEPAVALVGTRNPSPYGLEMAYDLGRGLGAAGVPVVSGLALGIDAAAHRGCVDSGGTAVAVLAGGPDVPYPRTNRRLYERVRKSGAVISELPPGQRAYRWAFPARNRIMAGLAAVTVVVEAADPSGSLITSVFAADLGRTVAAVPGRVTSRFSAGSNRLIKDGALMVTSPRDLLDELFGAGSRGLAPSADDLRGVKPGASLDPLEQGALDAVEAGLGIDGVCTHAGVPAREARALLARLESSGHLHRDGLGGYRRTAAVG
;
A
#
# COMPACT_ATOMS: atom_id res chain seq x y z
N PHE A 1 19.67 -15.94 -0.56
CA PHE A 1 20.47 -15.05 0.32
C PHE A 1 19.67 -13.81 0.67
N PHE A 2 19.95 -13.18 1.82
CA PHE A 2 19.29 -11.94 2.20
C PHE A 2 20.21 -11.01 3.01
N ALA A 3 19.85 -9.73 3.07
CA ALA A 3 20.45 -8.72 3.94
C ALA A 3 19.33 -7.84 4.54
N GLY A 4 19.45 -7.43 5.80
CA GLY A 4 18.39 -6.69 6.52
C GLY A 4 17.74 -7.51 7.63
N GLY A 5 16.81 -6.91 8.36
CA GLY A 5 16.34 -7.40 9.66
C GLY A 5 15.50 -8.69 9.58
N GLY A 6 15.81 -9.67 10.44
CA GLY A 6 15.02 -10.90 10.62
C GLY A 6 13.51 -10.70 10.84
N PRO A 7 13.06 -9.68 11.61
CA PRO A 7 11.63 -9.40 11.79
C PRO A 7 10.87 -9.07 10.49
N ALA A 8 11.54 -8.48 9.50
CA ALA A 8 10.92 -8.17 8.21
C ALA A 8 10.64 -9.42 7.37
N LEU A 9 11.53 -10.42 7.45
CA LEU A 9 11.29 -11.73 6.84
C LEU A 9 10.15 -12.47 7.52
N ALA A 10 10.02 -12.36 8.84
CA ALA A 10 8.88 -12.93 9.58
C ALA A 10 7.54 -12.27 9.16
N ARG A 11 7.52 -10.95 8.93
CA ARG A 11 6.33 -10.26 8.43
C ARG A 11 5.96 -10.69 7.01
N LEU A 12 6.93 -10.86 6.12
CA LEU A 12 6.72 -11.42 4.76
C LEU A 12 6.03 -12.78 4.77
N THR A 13 6.23 -13.60 5.81
CA THR A 13 5.57 -14.90 5.95
C THR A 13 4.23 -14.85 6.67
N ALA A 14 3.95 -13.77 7.42
CA ALA A 14 2.75 -13.62 8.23
C ALA A 14 1.66 -12.78 7.57
N GLU A 15 2.04 -11.85 6.69
CA GLU A 15 1.15 -10.90 6.03
C GLU A 15 1.27 -11.04 4.51
N PRO A 16 0.16 -10.94 3.76
CA PRO A 16 0.25 -10.93 2.31
C PRO A 16 0.98 -9.67 1.85
N ALA A 17 1.92 -9.84 0.93
CA ALA A 17 2.70 -8.74 0.36
C ALA A 17 2.17 -8.31 -1.02
N VAL A 18 2.50 -7.09 -1.43
CA VAL A 18 2.18 -6.56 -2.76
C VAL A 18 3.47 -6.27 -3.52
N ALA A 19 3.57 -6.78 -4.75
CA ALA A 19 4.63 -6.42 -5.67
C ALA A 19 4.23 -5.19 -6.49
N LEU A 20 5.02 -4.12 -6.42
CA LEU A 20 4.84 -2.93 -7.27
C LEU A 20 5.96 -2.88 -8.31
N VAL A 21 5.61 -2.98 -9.59
CA VAL A 21 6.57 -3.03 -10.70
C VAL A 21 6.16 -2.10 -11.85
N GLY A 22 7.14 -1.68 -12.65
CA GLY A 22 6.85 -0.90 -13.85
C GLY A 22 8.10 -0.39 -14.56
N THR A 23 7.92 0.59 -15.43
CA THR A 23 8.98 1.13 -16.27
C THR A 23 10.12 1.77 -15.48
N ARG A 24 11.33 1.69 -16.03
CA ARG A 24 12.51 2.39 -15.51
C ARG A 24 12.53 3.88 -15.84
N ASN A 25 11.69 4.31 -16.78
CA ASN A 25 11.52 5.71 -17.19
C ASN A 25 10.03 6.08 -17.14
N PRO A 26 9.47 6.25 -15.94
CA PRO A 26 8.05 6.56 -15.75
C PRO A 26 7.72 8.01 -16.07
N SER A 27 6.43 8.26 -16.34
CA SER A 27 5.86 9.59 -16.35
C SER A 27 5.78 10.17 -14.93
N PRO A 28 5.55 11.49 -14.76
CA PRO A 28 5.26 12.06 -13.46
C PRO A 28 4.08 11.37 -12.75
N TYR A 29 3.03 11.04 -13.51
CA TYR A 29 1.88 10.28 -13.02
C TYR A 29 2.29 8.89 -12.51
N GLY A 30 3.09 8.14 -13.27
CA GLY A 30 3.56 6.83 -12.83
C GLY A 30 4.42 6.90 -11.57
N LEU A 31 5.25 7.93 -11.40
CA LEU A 31 6.04 8.15 -10.18
C LEU A 31 5.16 8.44 -8.97
N GLU A 32 4.17 9.31 -9.12
CA GLU A 32 3.20 9.67 -8.09
C GLU A 32 2.41 8.44 -7.65
N MET A 33 1.78 7.73 -8.60
CA MET A 33 1.04 6.50 -8.31
C MET A 33 1.90 5.44 -7.63
N ALA A 34 3.11 5.20 -8.10
CA ALA A 34 4.01 4.22 -7.48
C ALA A 34 4.36 4.61 -6.03
N TYR A 35 4.67 5.88 -5.80
CA TYR A 35 4.97 6.40 -4.48
C TYR A 35 3.77 6.29 -3.54
N ASP A 36 2.59 6.73 -3.96
CA ASP A 36 1.38 6.73 -3.14
C ASP A 36 0.90 5.32 -2.83
N LEU A 37 0.96 4.39 -3.79
CA LEU A 37 0.71 2.97 -3.54
C LEU A 37 1.68 2.41 -2.52
N GLY A 38 2.98 2.65 -2.69
CA GLY A 38 3.99 2.22 -1.73
C GLY A 38 3.75 2.76 -0.33
N ARG A 39 3.43 4.05 -0.23
CA ARG A 39 3.16 4.75 1.04
C ARG A 39 1.91 4.23 1.73
N GLY A 40 0.80 4.10 1.01
CA GLY A 40 -0.46 3.64 1.57
C GLY A 40 -0.38 2.19 2.08
N LEU A 41 0.24 1.31 1.29
CA LEU A 41 0.48 -0.08 1.69
C LEU A 41 1.39 -0.16 2.93
N GLY A 42 2.50 0.59 2.92
CA GLY A 42 3.42 0.65 4.04
C GLY A 42 2.76 1.16 5.32
N ALA A 43 1.92 2.19 5.22
CA ALA A 43 1.15 2.75 6.33
C ALA A 43 0.12 1.76 6.89
N ALA A 44 -0.45 0.89 6.04
CA ALA A 44 -1.36 -0.18 6.42
C ALA A 44 -0.65 -1.45 6.93
N GLY A 45 0.68 -1.44 7.03
CA GLY A 45 1.48 -2.59 7.47
C GLY A 45 1.66 -3.69 6.42
N VAL A 46 1.26 -3.44 5.17
CA VAL A 46 1.41 -4.39 4.06
C VAL A 46 2.83 -4.31 3.49
N PRO A 47 3.59 -5.41 3.42
CA PRO A 47 4.93 -5.40 2.84
C PRO A 47 4.91 -5.05 1.34
N VAL A 48 5.80 -4.15 0.93
CA VAL A 48 5.96 -3.74 -0.48
C VAL A 48 7.19 -4.40 -1.07
N VAL A 49 6.96 -5.32 -2.01
CA VAL A 49 8.00 -6.04 -2.75
C VAL A 49 8.29 -5.31 -4.06
N SER A 50 9.56 -5.07 -4.37
CA SER A 50 9.95 -4.55 -5.67
C SER A 50 11.42 -4.85 -5.97
N GLY A 51 11.91 -4.35 -7.10
CA GLY A 51 13.20 -4.71 -7.65
C GLY A 51 14.35 -3.75 -7.40
N LEU A 52 14.09 -2.64 -6.72
CA LEU A 52 15.04 -1.54 -6.56
C LEU A 52 15.58 -0.97 -7.89
N ALA A 53 14.91 -1.22 -9.03
CA ALA A 53 15.27 -0.60 -10.30
C ALA A 53 15.04 0.92 -10.28
N LEU A 54 15.46 1.62 -11.34
CA LEU A 54 15.04 3.01 -11.55
C LEU A 54 13.51 3.09 -11.75
N GLY A 55 12.96 4.29 -11.61
CA GLY A 55 11.57 4.55 -11.92
C GLY A 55 10.61 4.01 -10.88
N ILE A 56 9.65 3.21 -11.33
CA ILE A 56 8.52 2.71 -10.51
C ILE A 56 9.00 1.98 -9.25
N ASP A 57 9.93 1.03 -9.38
CA ASP A 57 10.45 0.27 -8.24
C ASP A 57 11.03 1.18 -7.14
N ALA A 58 11.79 2.20 -7.54
CA ALA A 58 12.38 3.16 -6.61
C ALA A 58 11.34 4.10 -5.98
N ALA A 59 10.29 4.47 -6.71
CA ALA A 59 9.21 5.29 -6.19
C ALA A 59 8.37 4.51 -5.16
N ALA A 60 7.98 3.27 -5.48
CA ALA A 60 7.28 2.36 -4.59
C ALA A 60 8.03 2.11 -3.28
N HIS A 61 9.33 1.79 -3.36
CA HIS A 61 10.14 1.63 -2.16
C HIS A 61 10.27 2.92 -1.35
N ARG A 62 10.42 4.09 -2.00
CA ARG A 62 10.48 5.36 -1.28
C ARG A 62 9.20 5.60 -0.48
N GLY A 63 8.04 5.51 -1.12
CA GLY A 63 6.75 5.69 -0.45
C GLY A 63 6.59 4.76 0.75
N CYS A 64 6.90 3.47 0.57
CA CYS A 64 6.81 2.48 1.65
C CYS A 64 7.76 2.79 2.82
N VAL A 65 9.01 3.17 2.56
CA VAL A 65 9.93 3.52 3.64
C VAL A 65 9.56 4.84 4.30
N ASP A 66 9.10 5.83 3.53
CA ASP A 66 8.68 7.14 4.04
C ASP A 66 7.46 7.03 4.97
N SER A 67 6.63 5.99 4.82
CA SER A 67 5.53 5.67 5.75
C SER A 67 5.94 4.82 6.96
N GLY A 68 7.23 4.47 7.10
CA GLY A 68 7.71 3.52 8.12
C GLY A 68 7.33 2.05 7.86
N GLY A 69 6.90 1.72 6.64
CA GLY A 69 6.47 0.38 6.25
C GLY A 69 7.61 -0.59 5.97
N THR A 70 7.26 -1.85 5.70
CA THR A 70 8.22 -2.93 5.39
C THR A 70 8.48 -3.02 3.89
N ALA A 71 9.60 -2.44 3.43
CA ALA A 71 10.05 -2.54 2.04
C ALA A 71 10.94 -3.77 1.81
N VAL A 72 10.70 -4.50 0.72
CA VAL A 72 11.41 -5.74 0.37
C VAL A 72 11.98 -5.64 -1.04
N ALA A 73 13.28 -5.45 -1.15
CA ALA A 73 13.95 -5.41 -2.46
C ALA A 73 14.42 -6.79 -2.88
N VAL A 74 14.11 -7.20 -4.10
CA VAL A 74 14.65 -8.43 -4.68
C VAL A 74 15.69 -8.04 -5.75
N LEU A 75 16.95 -8.42 -5.57
CA LEU A 75 18.07 -7.99 -6.42
C LEU A 75 18.45 -9.03 -7.47
N ALA A 76 18.95 -8.54 -8.61
CA ALA A 76 19.52 -9.37 -9.67
C ALA A 76 21.02 -9.68 -9.46
N GLY A 77 21.67 -9.00 -8.52
CA GLY A 77 23.03 -9.28 -8.02
C GLY A 77 22.96 -9.85 -6.61
N GLY A 78 24.10 -10.05 -5.94
CA GLY A 78 24.14 -10.41 -4.52
C GLY A 78 23.36 -9.42 -3.64
N PRO A 79 22.86 -9.86 -2.47
CA PRO A 79 22.00 -9.03 -1.61
C PRO A 79 22.71 -7.79 -1.06
N ASP A 80 24.04 -7.76 -1.08
CA ASP A 80 24.95 -6.70 -0.63
C ASP A 80 25.50 -5.83 -1.79
N VAL A 81 25.11 -6.12 -3.04
CA VAL A 81 25.59 -5.41 -4.23
C VAL A 81 24.44 -4.59 -4.85
N PRO A 82 24.20 -3.35 -4.37
CA PRO A 82 23.11 -2.53 -4.86
C PRO A 82 23.31 -2.15 -6.33
N TYR A 83 22.28 -2.37 -7.13
CA TYR A 83 22.20 -1.92 -8.51
C TYR A 83 20.78 -1.42 -8.82
N PRO A 84 20.63 -0.25 -9.45
CA PRO A 84 21.69 0.65 -9.93
C PRO A 84 22.35 1.43 -8.78
N ARG A 85 23.60 1.90 -9.00
CA ARG A 85 24.37 2.65 -8.00
C ARG A 85 23.68 3.92 -7.53
N THR A 86 22.89 4.56 -8.38
CA THR A 86 22.10 5.75 -8.06
C THR A 86 21.10 5.51 -6.93
N ASN A 87 20.61 4.28 -6.78
CA ASN A 87 19.68 3.89 -5.71
C ASN A 87 20.38 3.45 -4.42
N ARG A 88 21.71 3.65 -4.26
CA ARG A 88 22.44 3.18 -3.06
C ARG A 88 21.88 3.74 -1.74
N ARG A 89 21.44 5.00 -1.71
CA ARG A 89 20.81 5.56 -0.50
C ARG A 89 19.46 4.89 -0.20
N LEU A 90 18.68 4.63 -1.24
CA LEU A 90 17.40 3.93 -1.11
C LEU A 90 17.60 2.47 -0.69
N TYR A 91 18.62 1.79 -1.22
CA TYR A 91 19.02 0.45 -0.79
C TYR A 91 19.23 0.36 0.73
N GLU A 92 20.03 1.28 1.30
CA GLU A 92 20.29 1.26 2.75
C GLU A 92 19.02 1.53 3.56
N ARG A 93 18.14 2.38 3.04
CA ARG A 93 16.84 2.66 3.64
C ARG A 93 15.95 1.41 3.64
N VAL A 94 15.82 0.72 2.50
CA VAL A 94 15.06 -0.53 2.36
C VAL A 94 15.63 -1.63 3.26
N ARG A 95 16.95 -1.78 3.30
CA ARG A 95 17.64 -2.75 4.15
C ARG A 95 17.37 -2.52 5.65
N LYS A 96 17.20 -1.25 6.07
CA LYS A 96 16.87 -0.89 7.45
C LYS A 96 15.39 -1.09 7.79
N SER A 97 14.49 -0.71 6.89
CA SER A 97 13.03 -0.81 7.10
C SER A 97 12.48 -2.22 6.89
N GLY A 98 13.17 -3.05 6.13
CA GLY A 98 12.70 -4.38 5.75
C GLY A 98 13.84 -5.32 5.38
N ALA A 99 13.81 -5.86 4.16
CA ALA A 99 14.74 -6.88 3.71
C ALA A 99 15.19 -6.67 2.26
N VAL A 100 16.38 -7.17 1.96
CA VAL A 100 16.91 -7.32 0.61
C VAL A 100 17.15 -8.79 0.36
N ILE A 101 16.58 -9.33 -0.71
CA ILE A 101 16.60 -10.75 -1.06
C ILE A 101 17.33 -10.91 -2.39
N SER A 102 18.12 -11.96 -2.52
CA SER A 102 18.73 -12.35 -3.79
C SER A 102 18.95 -13.86 -3.87
N GLU A 103 18.86 -14.38 -5.09
CA GLU A 103 19.25 -15.74 -5.42
C GLU A 103 20.77 -15.88 -5.64
N LEU A 104 21.46 -14.78 -5.97
CA LEU A 104 22.91 -14.79 -6.16
C LEU A 104 23.66 -14.58 -4.83
N PRO A 105 24.85 -15.19 -4.66
CA PRO A 105 25.62 -15.10 -3.41
C PRO A 105 26.11 -13.68 -3.13
N PRO A 106 26.45 -13.36 -1.86
CA PRO A 106 27.07 -12.08 -1.50
C PRO A 106 28.31 -11.75 -2.34
N GLY A 107 28.49 -10.47 -2.67
CA GLY A 107 29.57 -9.96 -3.52
C GLY A 107 29.34 -10.14 -5.03
N GLN A 108 28.34 -10.91 -5.45
CA GLN A 108 28.10 -11.21 -6.86
C GLN A 108 27.51 -10.00 -7.60
N ARG A 109 28.11 -9.61 -8.74
CA ARG A 109 27.52 -8.61 -9.63
C ARG A 109 26.37 -9.22 -10.44
N ALA A 110 25.37 -8.39 -10.76
CA ALA A 110 24.23 -8.81 -11.55
C ALA A 110 24.63 -9.19 -12.98
N TYR A 111 24.16 -10.35 -13.44
CA TYR A 111 24.20 -10.74 -14.85
C TYR A 111 22.96 -10.22 -15.59
N ARG A 112 23.06 -10.02 -16.91
CA ARG A 112 21.92 -9.56 -17.72
C ARG A 112 20.71 -10.49 -17.62
N TRP A 113 20.92 -11.80 -17.57
CA TRP A 113 19.86 -12.81 -17.43
C TRP A 113 19.21 -12.81 -16.05
N ALA A 114 19.90 -12.30 -15.02
CA ALA A 114 19.40 -12.31 -13.65
C ALA A 114 18.26 -11.29 -13.43
N PHE A 115 18.17 -10.25 -14.26
CA PHE A 115 17.08 -9.27 -14.16
C PHE A 115 15.70 -9.87 -14.44
N PRO A 116 15.45 -10.55 -15.59
CA PRO A 116 14.18 -11.24 -15.79
C PRO A 116 14.02 -12.45 -14.87
N ALA A 117 15.09 -13.22 -14.59
CA ALA A 117 15.01 -14.40 -13.73
C ALA A 117 14.53 -14.05 -12.31
N ARG A 118 14.98 -12.92 -11.76
CA ARG A 118 14.58 -12.48 -10.42
C ARG A 118 13.09 -12.10 -10.35
N ASN A 119 12.44 -11.72 -11.44
CA ASN A 119 11.05 -11.25 -11.40
C ASN A 119 10.09 -12.32 -10.88
N ARG A 120 10.37 -13.60 -11.12
CA ARG A 120 9.57 -14.71 -10.56
C ARG A 120 9.57 -14.74 -9.03
N ILE A 121 10.65 -14.28 -8.39
CA ILE A 121 10.76 -14.23 -6.94
C ILE A 121 9.86 -13.13 -6.40
N MET A 122 9.81 -11.97 -7.05
CA MET A 122 8.87 -10.92 -6.66
C MET A 122 7.42 -11.37 -6.79
N ALA A 123 7.08 -11.99 -7.93
CA ALA A 123 5.74 -12.53 -8.16
C ALA A 123 5.36 -13.61 -7.14
N GLY A 124 6.30 -14.51 -6.78
CA GLY A 124 6.06 -15.57 -5.81
C GLY A 124 5.94 -15.09 -4.36
N LEU A 125 6.60 -13.97 -4.01
CA LEU A 125 6.51 -13.37 -2.67
C LEU A 125 5.22 -12.57 -2.47
N ALA A 126 4.56 -12.13 -3.54
CA ALA A 126 3.40 -11.26 -3.46
C ALA A 126 2.09 -12.03 -3.67
N ALA A 127 1.06 -11.62 -2.92
CA ALA A 127 -0.32 -12.04 -3.17
C ALA A 127 -0.92 -11.30 -4.39
N VAL A 128 -0.55 -10.02 -4.56
CA VAL A 128 -0.96 -9.18 -5.69
C VAL A 128 0.27 -8.56 -6.37
N THR A 129 0.36 -8.66 -7.69
CA THR A 129 1.39 -7.98 -8.49
C THR A 129 0.76 -6.84 -9.29
N VAL A 130 1.16 -5.61 -8.99
CA VAL A 130 0.67 -4.39 -9.63
C VAL A 130 1.67 -3.87 -10.66
N VAL A 131 1.23 -3.75 -11.91
CA VAL A 131 1.96 -3.03 -12.96
C VAL A 131 1.50 -1.58 -12.98
N VAL A 132 2.33 -0.67 -12.46
CA VAL A 132 1.97 0.75 -12.34
C VAL A 132 2.00 1.47 -13.69
N GLU A 133 3.07 1.27 -14.46
CA GLU A 133 3.19 1.87 -15.79
C GLU A 133 4.13 1.01 -16.64
N ALA A 134 3.69 0.63 -17.83
CA ALA A 134 4.46 -0.19 -18.76
C ALA A 134 4.00 0.03 -20.21
N ALA A 135 4.97 0.21 -21.11
CA ALA A 135 4.74 0.11 -22.55
C ALA A 135 4.45 -1.37 -22.94
N ASP A 136 3.98 -1.58 -24.16
CA ASP A 136 3.83 -2.91 -24.75
C ASP A 136 4.65 -2.98 -26.06
N PRO A 137 5.70 -3.83 -26.16
CA PRO A 137 6.21 -4.75 -25.11
C PRO A 137 7.06 -4.04 -24.05
N SER A 138 7.09 -4.58 -22.82
CA SER A 138 7.97 -4.11 -21.72
C SER A 138 8.45 -5.27 -20.84
N GLY A 139 9.71 -5.20 -20.39
CA GLY A 139 10.26 -6.17 -19.45
C GLY A 139 9.58 -6.19 -18.08
N SER A 140 8.84 -5.13 -17.73
CA SER A 140 8.05 -5.06 -16.48
C SER A 140 6.81 -5.96 -16.52
N LEU A 141 6.29 -6.26 -17.73
CA LEU A 141 5.16 -7.18 -17.93
C LEU A 141 5.55 -8.65 -17.68
N ILE A 142 6.85 -8.98 -17.67
CA ILE A 142 7.31 -10.34 -17.37
C ILE A 142 6.88 -10.76 -15.96
N THR A 143 6.90 -9.82 -15.00
CA THR A 143 6.50 -10.12 -13.61
C THR A 143 5.00 -10.46 -13.52
N SER A 144 4.14 -9.79 -14.29
CA SER A 144 2.70 -10.11 -14.30
C SER A 144 2.41 -11.47 -14.94
N VAL A 145 3.21 -11.89 -15.93
CA VAL A 145 3.12 -13.25 -16.48
C VAL A 145 3.45 -14.28 -15.40
N PHE A 146 4.57 -14.12 -14.69
CA PHE A 146 4.90 -15.03 -13.58
C PHE A 146 3.84 -15.03 -12.46
N ALA A 147 3.24 -13.88 -12.16
CA ALA A 147 2.17 -13.80 -11.17
C ALA A 147 0.94 -14.60 -11.61
N ALA A 148 0.52 -14.45 -12.87
CA ALA A 148 -0.59 -15.22 -13.43
C ALA A 148 -0.30 -16.74 -13.44
N ASP A 149 0.90 -17.15 -13.86
CA ASP A 149 1.33 -18.56 -13.87
C ASP A 149 1.31 -19.18 -12.46
N LEU A 150 1.55 -18.38 -11.42
CA LEU A 150 1.51 -18.78 -10.02
C LEU A 150 0.10 -18.70 -9.40
N GLY A 151 -0.93 -18.34 -10.19
CA GLY A 151 -2.30 -18.15 -9.70
C GLY A 151 -2.43 -16.97 -8.73
N ARG A 152 -1.57 -15.95 -8.86
CA ARG A 152 -1.61 -14.72 -8.05
C ARG A 152 -2.39 -13.63 -8.77
N THR A 153 -3.00 -12.73 -8.00
CA THR A 153 -3.75 -11.60 -8.56
C THR A 153 -2.81 -10.69 -9.34
N VAL A 154 -3.13 -10.48 -10.61
CA VAL A 154 -2.50 -9.45 -11.43
C VAL A 154 -3.37 -8.20 -11.38
N ALA A 155 -2.72 -7.08 -11.14
CA ALA A 155 -3.35 -5.78 -11.06
C ALA A 155 -2.57 -4.75 -11.88
N ALA A 156 -3.23 -3.67 -12.27
CA ALA A 156 -2.60 -2.62 -13.05
C ALA A 156 -3.23 -1.25 -12.78
N VAL A 157 -2.38 -0.22 -12.83
CA VAL A 157 -2.84 1.17 -12.72
C VAL A 157 -3.27 1.66 -14.11
N PRO A 158 -4.49 2.21 -14.25
CA PRO A 158 -4.94 2.73 -15.53
C PRO A 158 -4.13 3.97 -15.90
N GLY A 159 -3.89 4.15 -17.19
CA GLY A 159 -3.23 5.35 -17.69
C GLY A 159 -3.90 5.90 -18.94
N ARG A 160 -3.44 7.07 -19.38
CA ARG A 160 -4.02 7.77 -20.54
C ARG A 160 -3.97 6.86 -21.77
N VAL A 161 -5.13 6.56 -22.39
CA VAL A 161 -5.21 5.60 -23.52
C VAL A 161 -4.39 6.00 -24.75
N THR A 162 -4.10 7.30 -24.90
CA THR A 162 -3.24 7.83 -25.95
C THR A 162 -1.74 7.78 -25.62
N SER A 163 -1.37 7.41 -24.39
CA SER A 163 0.02 7.29 -23.96
C SER A 163 0.56 5.90 -24.25
N ARG A 164 1.64 5.81 -25.02
CA ARG A 164 2.38 4.56 -25.23
C ARG A 164 2.92 3.95 -23.93
N PHE A 165 3.15 4.77 -22.90
CA PHE A 165 3.69 4.32 -21.62
C PHE A 165 2.66 3.57 -20.77
N SER A 166 1.36 3.72 -21.08
CA SER A 166 0.26 3.06 -20.39
C SER A 166 -0.34 1.91 -21.20
N ALA A 167 0.19 1.63 -22.40
CA ALA A 167 -0.37 0.62 -23.30
C ALA A 167 -0.39 -0.78 -22.66
N GLY A 168 0.70 -1.17 -21.99
CA GLY A 168 0.81 -2.47 -21.33
C GLY A 168 -0.06 -2.59 -20.08
N SER A 169 -0.09 -1.56 -19.23
CA SER A 169 -0.95 -1.57 -18.03
C SER A 169 -2.43 -1.58 -18.41
N ASN A 170 -2.85 -0.75 -19.37
CA ASN A 170 -4.23 -0.76 -19.88
C ASN A 170 -4.60 -2.08 -20.57
N ARG A 171 -3.65 -2.73 -21.26
CA ARG A 171 -3.87 -4.05 -21.85
C ARG A 171 -4.11 -5.11 -20.77
N LEU A 172 -3.31 -5.14 -19.70
CA LEU A 172 -3.54 -6.04 -18.57
C LEU A 172 -4.95 -5.88 -18.00
N ILE A 173 -5.42 -4.64 -17.84
CA ILE A 173 -6.78 -4.36 -17.35
C ILE A 173 -7.83 -4.93 -18.32
N LYS A 174 -7.65 -4.73 -19.64
CA LYS A 174 -8.54 -5.31 -20.66
C LYS A 174 -8.55 -6.84 -20.63
N ASP A 175 -7.40 -7.44 -20.30
CA ASP A 175 -7.23 -8.89 -20.20
C ASP A 175 -7.69 -9.46 -18.83
N GLY A 176 -8.30 -8.63 -17.97
CA GLY A 176 -8.95 -9.05 -16.73
C GLY A 176 -8.13 -8.78 -15.45
N ALA A 177 -7.01 -8.07 -15.52
CA ALA A 177 -6.29 -7.64 -14.33
C ALA A 177 -7.13 -6.65 -13.49
N LEU A 178 -6.99 -6.73 -12.17
CA LEU A 178 -7.62 -5.79 -11.24
C LEU A 178 -7.16 -4.35 -11.54
N MET A 179 -8.11 -3.44 -11.76
CA MET A 179 -7.81 -2.03 -11.91
C MET A 179 -7.50 -1.42 -10.53
N VAL A 180 -6.36 -0.76 -10.41
CA VAL A 180 -5.92 -0.13 -9.15
C VAL A 180 -5.85 1.38 -9.36
N THR A 181 -6.64 2.11 -8.58
CA THR A 181 -6.71 3.57 -8.57
C THR A 181 -6.16 4.16 -7.27
N SER A 182 -6.07 3.36 -6.21
CA SER A 182 -5.57 3.79 -4.91
C SER A 182 -5.03 2.60 -4.09
N PRO A 183 -4.30 2.85 -2.98
CA PRO A 183 -3.89 1.78 -2.07
C PRO A 183 -5.09 1.00 -1.50
N ARG A 184 -6.26 1.64 -1.41
CA ARG A 184 -7.47 1.05 -0.84
C ARG A 184 -7.95 -0.16 -1.65
N ASP A 185 -7.87 -0.09 -2.98
CA ASP A 185 -8.27 -1.19 -3.87
C ASP A 185 -7.48 -2.47 -3.57
N LEU A 186 -6.19 -2.31 -3.22
CA LEU A 186 -5.31 -3.43 -2.86
C LEU A 186 -5.61 -3.96 -1.45
N LEU A 187 -5.95 -3.08 -0.51
CA LEU A 187 -6.33 -3.51 0.84
C LEU A 187 -7.65 -4.28 0.82
N ASP A 188 -8.62 -3.82 0.02
CA ASP A 188 -9.90 -4.49 -0.14
C ASP A 188 -9.74 -5.86 -0.82
N GLU A 189 -8.86 -5.97 -1.82
CA GLU A 189 -8.52 -7.24 -2.44
C GLU A 189 -7.86 -8.22 -1.45
N LEU A 190 -6.95 -7.74 -0.62
CA LEU A 190 -6.19 -8.60 0.29
C LEU A 190 -6.97 -9.05 1.53
N PHE A 191 -7.82 -8.18 2.08
CA PHE A 191 -8.42 -8.37 3.39
C PHE A 191 -9.95 -8.28 3.39
N GLY A 192 -10.57 -8.03 2.23
CA GLY A 192 -12.00 -7.76 2.12
C GLY A 192 -12.34 -6.29 2.39
N ALA A 193 -13.47 -5.84 1.84
CA ALA A 193 -13.89 -4.46 1.92
C ALA A 193 -14.06 -3.97 3.38
N GLY A 194 -13.27 -2.98 3.78
CA GLY A 194 -13.43 -2.26 5.05
C GLY A 194 -12.71 -2.88 6.25
N SER A 195 -11.89 -3.90 6.06
CA SER A 195 -11.23 -4.63 7.15
C SER A 195 -9.90 -4.01 7.61
N ARG A 196 -9.23 -3.20 6.78
CA ARG A 196 -8.00 -2.47 7.13
C ARG A 196 -8.09 -0.99 6.73
N GLY A 197 -7.92 -0.09 7.71
CA GLY A 197 -7.82 1.35 7.49
C GLY A 197 -6.42 1.76 7.03
N LEU A 198 -6.34 2.78 6.18
CA LEU A 198 -5.11 3.53 5.95
C LEU A 198 -4.86 4.42 7.16
N ALA A 199 -3.66 4.38 7.74
CA ALA A 199 -3.30 5.37 8.76
C ALA A 199 -3.35 6.78 8.12
N PRO A 200 -3.96 7.79 8.78
CA PRO A 200 -4.10 9.13 8.21
C PRO A 200 -2.73 9.75 7.86
N SER A 201 -2.70 10.52 6.77
CA SER A 201 -1.51 11.23 6.31
C SER A 201 -1.08 12.29 7.34
N ALA A 202 0.21 12.59 7.43
CA ALA A 202 0.70 13.72 8.23
C ALA A 202 0.07 15.07 7.82
N ASP A 203 -0.42 15.20 6.58
CA ASP A 203 -1.20 16.37 6.15
C ASP A 203 -2.66 16.33 6.61
N ASP A 204 -3.25 15.14 6.80
CA ASP A 204 -4.58 14.99 7.43
C ASP A 204 -4.50 15.31 8.93
N LEU A 205 -3.35 15.05 9.56
CA LEU A 205 -3.09 15.29 10.98
C LEU A 205 -2.76 16.75 11.31
N ARG A 206 -2.50 17.64 10.33
CA ARG A 206 -2.25 19.07 10.61
C ARG A 206 -3.48 19.81 11.14
N GLY A 207 -4.66 19.19 11.12
CA GLY A 207 -5.90 19.73 11.68
C GLY A 207 -6.31 19.17 13.04
N VAL A 208 -5.69 18.09 13.54
CA VAL A 208 -6.16 17.39 14.74
C VAL A 208 -5.17 17.60 15.88
N LYS A 209 -5.53 18.47 16.83
CA LYS A 209 -4.86 18.52 18.14
C LYS A 209 -5.23 17.26 18.93
N PRO A 210 -4.28 16.40 19.33
CA PRO A 210 -4.57 15.34 20.29
C PRO A 210 -4.88 16.00 21.64
N GLY A 211 -6.10 15.80 22.16
CA GLY A 211 -6.51 16.28 23.48
C GLY A 211 -7.47 17.46 23.53
N ALA A 212 -8.21 17.77 22.45
CA ALA A 212 -9.41 18.58 22.63
C ALA A 212 -10.45 17.75 23.40
N SER A 213 -10.87 18.23 24.56
CA SER A 213 -12.02 17.68 25.27
C SER A 213 -13.24 17.70 24.36
N LEU A 214 -13.96 16.59 24.24
CA LEU A 214 -15.23 16.54 23.51
C LEU A 214 -16.17 17.60 24.07
N ASP A 215 -16.86 18.31 23.20
CA ASP A 215 -17.93 19.19 23.65
C ASP A 215 -19.11 18.36 24.22
N PRO A 216 -20.04 18.94 24.99
CA PRO A 216 -21.14 18.19 25.59
C PRO A 216 -22.05 17.46 24.58
N LEU A 217 -22.17 17.97 23.36
CA LEU A 217 -22.97 17.35 22.31
C LEU A 217 -22.24 16.15 21.69
N GLU A 218 -20.92 16.28 21.49
CA GLU A 218 -20.04 15.20 21.05
C GLU A 218 -19.96 14.08 22.09
N GLN A 219 -19.88 14.42 23.38
CA GLN A 219 -19.93 13.45 24.47
C GLN A 219 -21.28 12.72 24.49
N GLY A 220 -22.41 13.44 24.41
CA GLY A 220 -23.74 12.82 24.39
C GLY A 220 -23.97 11.93 23.16
N ALA A 221 -23.42 12.29 22.01
CA ALA A 221 -23.46 11.46 20.81
C ALA A 221 -22.61 10.19 20.95
N LEU A 222 -21.42 10.30 21.56
CA LEU A 222 -20.56 9.16 21.85
C LEU A 222 -21.24 8.18 22.81
N ASP A 223 -21.80 8.67 23.92
CA ASP A 223 -22.49 7.87 24.94
C ASP A 223 -23.69 7.09 24.34
N ALA A 224 -24.45 7.73 23.45
CA ALA A 224 -25.57 7.08 22.76
C ALA A 224 -25.11 5.92 21.87
N VAL A 225 -23.99 6.09 21.16
CA VAL A 225 -23.40 5.02 20.34
C VAL A 225 -22.84 3.90 21.21
N GLU A 226 -22.24 4.21 22.36
CA GLU A 226 -21.79 3.19 23.33
C GLU A 226 -22.93 2.36 23.90
N ALA A 227 -24.10 2.98 24.10
CA ALA A 227 -25.33 2.31 24.51
C ALA A 227 -25.96 1.46 23.38
N GLY A 228 -25.32 1.38 22.19
CA GLY A 228 -25.80 0.62 21.04
C GLY A 228 -26.96 1.28 20.29
N LEU A 229 -27.18 2.58 20.50
CA LEU A 229 -28.28 3.30 19.88
C LEU A 229 -27.89 3.81 18.49
N GLY A 230 -28.85 3.77 17.56
CA GLY A 230 -28.71 4.36 16.24
C GLY A 230 -28.86 5.88 16.24
N ILE A 231 -28.96 6.46 15.04
CA ILE A 231 -29.08 7.90 14.83
C ILE A 231 -30.22 8.56 15.63
N ASP A 232 -31.35 7.88 15.80
CA ASP A 232 -32.50 8.42 16.56
C ASP A 232 -32.20 8.52 18.06
N GLY A 233 -31.41 7.56 18.60
CA GLY A 233 -30.94 7.62 19.97
C GLY A 233 -29.93 8.74 20.18
N VAL A 234 -29.06 9.00 19.20
CA VAL A 234 -28.14 10.15 19.20
C VAL A 234 -28.91 11.47 19.20
N CYS A 235 -29.95 11.60 18.37
CA CYS A 235 -30.82 12.78 18.36
C CYS A 235 -31.44 13.03 19.75
N THR A 236 -31.86 11.96 20.43
CA THR A 236 -32.50 12.02 21.74
C THR A 236 -31.50 12.38 22.85
N HIS A 237 -30.31 11.78 22.86
CA HIS A 237 -29.31 11.99 23.91
C HIS A 237 -28.57 13.32 23.77
N ALA A 238 -28.22 13.71 22.55
CA ALA A 238 -27.56 14.99 22.30
C ALA A 238 -28.55 16.16 22.14
N GLY A 239 -29.87 15.89 22.06
CA GLY A 239 -30.91 16.92 21.95
C GLY A 239 -30.87 17.71 20.63
N VAL A 240 -30.43 17.06 19.55
CA VAL A 240 -30.19 17.71 18.25
C VAL A 240 -30.99 17.06 17.11
N PRO A 241 -31.31 17.80 16.04
CA PRO A 241 -31.95 17.23 14.85
C PRO A 241 -31.05 16.23 14.11
N ALA A 242 -31.64 15.33 13.32
CA ALA A 242 -30.93 14.28 12.59
C ALA A 242 -29.77 14.77 11.69
N ARG A 243 -29.88 15.98 11.13
CA ARG A 243 -28.80 16.58 10.33
C ARG A 243 -27.56 16.86 11.17
N GLU A 244 -27.76 17.39 12.37
CA GLU A 244 -26.71 17.75 13.30
C GLU A 244 -26.15 16.52 14.01
N ALA A 245 -27.00 15.53 14.33
CA ALA A 245 -26.56 14.21 14.78
C ALA A 245 -25.61 13.53 13.77
N ARG A 246 -25.90 13.60 12.46
CA ARG A 246 -25.00 13.09 11.41
C ARG A 246 -23.67 13.83 11.38
N ALA A 247 -23.69 15.15 11.57
CA ALA A 247 -22.47 15.95 11.61
C ALA A 247 -21.62 15.60 12.84
N LEU A 248 -22.22 15.41 14.00
CA LEU A 248 -21.56 14.96 15.23
C LEU A 248 -20.90 13.59 15.05
N LEU A 249 -21.64 12.61 14.53
CA LEU A 249 -21.10 11.26 14.26
C LEU A 249 -19.94 11.29 13.27
N ALA A 250 -20.04 12.09 12.21
CA ALA A 250 -18.96 12.26 11.23
C ALA A 250 -17.72 12.93 11.85
N ARG A 251 -17.89 13.92 12.75
CA ARG A 251 -16.77 14.54 13.49
C ARG A 251 -16.11 13.55 14.43
N LEU A 252 -16.89 12.78 15.18
CA LEU A 252 -16.41 11.74 16.09
C LEU A 252 -15.68 10.61 15.34
N GLU A 253 -16.15 10.25 14.14
CA GLU A 253 -15.47 9.32 13.24
C GLU A 253 -14.14 9.91 12.73
N SER A 254 -14.15 11.16 12.26
CA SER A 254 -12.94 11.84 11.75
C SER A 254 -11.87 12.08 12.83
N SER A 255 -12.29 12.22 14.08
CA SER A 255 -11.41 12.39 15.26
C SER A 255 -11.01 11.06 15.90
N GLY A 256 -11.45 9.93 15.34
CA GLY A 256 -11.06 8.59 15.77
C GLY A 256 -11.80 8.06 17.00
N HIS A 257 -12.83 8.73 17.49
CA HIS A 257 -13.64 8.27 18.63
C HIS A 257 -14.64 7.17 18.23
N LEU A 258 -15.09 7.17 16.98
CA LEU A 258 -16.03 6.18 16.42
C LEU A 258 -15.49 5.56 15.13
N HIS A 259 -15.97 4.37 14.80
CA HIS A 259 -15.80 3.70 13.51
C HIS A 259 -17.16 3.22 12.99
N ARG A 260 -17.38 3.32 11.68
CA ARG A 260 -18.60 2.84 11.03
C ARG A 260 -18.50 1.38 10.62
N ASP A 261 -19.48 0.55 10.98
CA ASP A 261 -19.53 -0.84 10.55
C ASP A 261 -20.06 -1.00 9.12
N GLY A 262 -19.89 -2.20 8.55
CA GLY A 262 -20.30 -2.53 7.19
C GLY A 262 -21.82 -2.48 6.93
N LEU A 263 -22.63 -2.32 7.98
CA LEU A 263 -24.10 -2.17 7.89
C LEU A 263 -24.53 -0.71 8.10
N GLY A 264 -23.58 0.22 8.21
CA GLY A 264 -23.84 1.66 8.36
C GLY A 264 -24.05 2.13 9.80
N GLY A 265 -23.90 1.24 10.79
CA GLY A 265 -23.92 1.55 12.22
C GLY A 265 -22.59 2.14 12.70
N TYR A 266 -22.58 2.75 13.89
CA TYR A 266 -21.37 3.31 14.50
C TYR A 266 -20.98 2.50 15.74
N ARG A 267 -19.69 2.37 16.02
CA ARG A 267 -19.13 1.76 17.24
C ARG A 267 -17.97 2.58 17.77
N ARG A 268 -17.74 2.59 19.08
CA ARG A 268 -16.57 3.26 19.67
C ARG A 268 -15.27 2.59 19.23
N THR A 269 -14.29 3.40 18.86
CA THR A 269 -12.93 2.92 18.60
C THR A 269 -12.31 2.51 19.93
N ALA A 270 -11.91 1.24 20.08
CA ALA A 270 -11.24 0.78 21.29
C ALA A 270 -9.96 1.60 21.50
N ALA A 271 -9.80 2.18 22.69
CA ALA A 271 -8.54 2.80 23.08
C ALA A 271 -7.46 1.72 23.03
N VAL A 272 -6.43 1.93 22.21
CA VAL A 272 -5.21 1.13 22.28
C VAL A 272 -4.55 1.49 23.60
N GLY A 273 -4.76 0.66 24.62
CA GLY A 273 -4.03 0.70 25.88
C GLY A 273 -2.57 0.30 25.70
#